data_AF-A0A442W3Q0-F1
#
_entry.id   AF-A0A442W3Q0-F1
#
_cell.length_a   1.000
_cell.length_b   1.000
_cell.length_c   1.000
_cell.angle_alpha   90.00
_cell.angle_beta   90.00
_cell.angle_gamma   90.00
#
_symmetry.space_group_name_H-M   'P 1'
#
loop_
_entity.id
_entity.type
_entity.pdbx_description
1 polymer ?
#
loop_
_entity_poly.entity_id
_entity_poly.type
_entity_poly.pdbx_seq_one_letter_code
_entity_poly.pdbx_strand_id
1 'polypeptide(L)'
;MSDTVPQTIGIDISKATLDAHAYPAGSNQQFANTASGHKALIAWLGRWSVERVAYEATGSYHRELEQAWLICLASSSSARARRFAQAAGTLAKTDRIDAVMLARMASTMQPPVRPAINPE
;
A
#
# COMPACT_ATOMS: atom_id res chain seq x y z
N MET A 1 -2.46 5.86 27.02
CA MET A 1 -1.88 5.35 25.76
C MET A 1 -2.88 5.70 24.69
N SER A 2 -2.56 6.58 23.74
CA SER A 2 -3.54 6.99 22.73
C SER A 2 -3.96 5.76 21.92
N ASP A 3 -5.25 5.41 21.99
CA ASP A 3 -5.90 4.36 21.21
C ASP A 3 -5.85 4.73 19.73
N THR A 4 -4.69 4.53 19.11
CA THR A 4 -4.49 4.85 17.71
C THR A 4 -5.00 3.66 16.93
N VAL A 5 -6.13 3.82 16.24
CA VAL A 5 -6.72 2.79 15.40
C VAL A 5 -5.64 2.25 14.45
N PRO A 6 -5.40 0.93 14.38
CA PRO A 6 -4.43 0.37 13.46
C PRO A 6 -4.77 0.74 12.01
N GLN A 7 -3.74 1.04 11.22
CA GLN A 7 -3.88 1.46 9.84
C GLN A 7 -3.50 0.33 8.90
N THR A 8 -4.32 0.13 7.87
CA THR A 8 -3.95 -0.61 6.66
C THR A 8 -3.52 0.39 5.60
N ILE A 9 -2.33 0.19 5.04
CA ILE A 9 -1.74 1.05 4.02
C ILE A 9 -1.92 0.40 2.65
N GLY A 10 -2.41 1.16 1.68
CA GLY A 10 -2.41 0.76 0.27
C GLY A 10 -1.39 1.59 -0.50
N ILE A 11 -0.63 0.97 -1.41
CA ILE A 11 0.41 1.63 -2.20
C ILE A 11 0.27 1.23 -3.66
N ASP A 12 0.03 2.22 -4.51
CA ASP A 12 0.17 2.05 -5.95
C ASP A 12 1.58 2.44 -6.38
N ILE A 13 2.25 1.54 -7.11
CA ILE A 13 3.65 1.67 -7.51
C ILE A 13 3.69 1.96 -9.00
N SER A 14 4.25 3.13 -9.36
CA SER A 14 4.54 3.49 -10.74
C SER A 14 6.05 3.64 -10.97
N LYS A 15 6.46 3.84 -12.23
CA LYS A 15 7.87 4.07 -12.57
C LYS A 15 8.47 5.28 -11.83
N ALA A 16 7.69 6.34 -11.64
CA ALA A 16 8.19 7.60 -11.10
C ALA A 16 7.70 7.88 -9.67
N THR A 17 6.59 7.28 -9.24
CA THR A 17 5.91 7.62 -7.99
C THR A 17 5.46 6.39 -7.21
N LEU A 18 5.27 6.61 -5.91
CA LEU A 18 4.63 5.71 -4.97
C LEU A 18 3.45 6.47 -4.36
N ASP A 19 2.23 6.08 -4.68
CA ASP A 19 1.01 6.70 -4.17
C ASP A 19 0.48 5.88 -3.00
N ALA A 20 0.56 6.43 -1.79
CA ALA A 20 0.20 5.74 -0.55
C ALA A 20 -1.08 6.29 0.08
N HIS A 21 -1.88 5.40 0.66
CA HIS A 21 -3.11 5.71 1.39
C HIS A 21 -3.16 4.98 2.74
N ALA A 22 -3.45 5.68 3.83
CA ALA A 22 -3.68 5.10 5.15
C ALA A 22 -5.19 5.02 5.45
N TYR A 23 -5.68 3.80 5.70
CA TYR A 23 -7.07 3.51 6.05
C TYR A 23 -7.15 2.91 7.47
N PRO A 24 -8.09 3.35 8.34
CA PRO A 24 -9.20 4.26 8.07
C PRO A 24 -8.89 5.76 8.20
N ALA A 25 -7.64 6.17 8.47
CA ALA A 25 -7.29 7.58 8.69
C ALA A 25 -7.60 8.52 7.51
N GLY A 26 -7.73 7.99 6.29
CA GLY A 26 -8.05 8.78 5.10
C GLY A 26 -6.88 9.63 4.58
N SER A 27 -5.65 9.37 5.05
CA SER A 27 -4.46 10.15 4.68
C SER A 27 -3.84 9.64 3.39
N ASN A 28 -3.58 10.53 2.44
CA ASN A 28 -2.88 10.22 1.19
C ASN A 28 -1.52 10.91 1.15
N GLN A 29 -0.50 10.23 0.62
CA GLN A 29 0.78 10.87 0.32
C GLN A 29 1.46 10.22 -0.88
N GLN A 30 2.06 11.03 -1.74
CA GLN A 30 2.84 10.57 -2.89
C GLN A 30 4.33 10.77 -2.63
N PHE A 31 5.14 9.81 -3.04
CA PHE A 31 6.60 9.84 -2.95
C PHE A 31 7.23 9.57 -4.31
N ALA A 32 8.47 9.99 -4.52
CA ALA A 32 9.23 9.60 -5.71
C ALA A 32 9.63 8.12 -5.61
N ASN A 33 9.60 7.38 -6.74
CA ASN A 33 10.14 6.02 -6.79
C ASN A 33 11.68 6.07 -6.96
N THR A 34 12.35 6.50 -5.89
CA THR A 34 13.80 6.65 -5.78
C THR A 34 14.21 6.30 -4.35
N ALA A 35 15.50 6.02 -4.10
CA ALA A 35 15.97 5.69 -2.76
C ALA A 35 15.64 6.74 -1.68
N SER A 36 15.64 8.04 -2.02
CA SER A 36 15.23 9.11 -1.09
C SER A 36 13.72 9.12 -0.85
N GLY A 37 12.92 8.87 -1.89
CA GLY A 37 11.47 8.74 -1.77
C GLY A 37 11.05 7.50 -0.96
N HIS A 38 11.79 6.39 -1.06
CA HIS A 38 11.59 5.22 -0.22
C HIS A 38 11.81 5.52 1.27
N LYS A 39 12.89 6.26 1.60
CA LYS A 39 13.15 6.72 2.98
C LYS A 39 12.03 7.62 3.50
N ALA A 40 11.54 8.54 2.67
CA ALA A 40 10.44 9.43 3.02
C ALA A 40 9.13 8.66 3.26
N LEU A 41 8.86 7.63 2.46
CA LEU A 41 7.71 6.75 2.64
C LEU A 41 7.81 5.94 3.94
N ILE A 42 8.99 5.38 4.27
CA ILE A 42 9.23 4.70 5.55
C ILE A 42 9.00 5.64 6.74
N ALA A 43 9.52 6.86 6.67
CA ALA A 43 9.30 7.86 7.71
C ALA A 43 7.81 8.21 7.87
N TRP A 44 7.06 8.27 6.76
CA TRP A 44 5.62 8.49 6.80
C TRP A 44 4.86 7.30 7.40
N LEU A 45 5.26 6.07 7.09
CA LEU A 45 4.69 4.84 7.69
C LEU A 45 4.89 4.80 9.21
N GLY A 46 6.06 5.20 9.70
CA GLY A 46 6.38 5.24 11.13
C GLY A 46 5.52 6.19 11.96
N ARG A 47 4.67 7.01 11.32
CA ARG A 47 3.68 7.86 12.00
C ARG A 47 2.40 7.10 12.38
N TRP A 48 2.23 5.88 11.88
CA TRP A 48 1.01 5.09 12.04
C TRP A 48 1.29 3.80 12.79
N SER A 49 0.28 3.31 13.52
CA SER A 49 0.25 1.91 13.97
C SER A 49 -0.14 1.02 12.78
N VAL A 50 0.81 0.62 11.95
CA VAL A 50 0.53 -0.14 10.71
C VAL A 50 0.26 -1.61 11.02
N GLU A 51 -0.92 -2.09 10.65
CA GLU A 51 -1.31 -3.51 10.74
C GLU A 51 -0.95 -4.27 9.46
N ARG A 52 -1.16 -3.63 8.31
CA ARG A 52 -1.00 -4.22 6.99
C ARG A 52 -0.55 -3.19 5.97
N VAL A 53 0.23 -3.63 5.01
CA VAL A 53 0.56 -2.92 3.78
C VAL A 53 0.07 -3.77 2.62
N ALA A 54 -0.56 -3.16 1.63
CA ALA A 54 -0.98 -3.80 0.40
C ALA A 54 -0.48 -2.97 -0.78
N TYR A 55 0.07 -3.62 -1.79
CA TYR A 55 0.57 -2.92 -2.96
C TYR A 55 0.43 -3.77 -4.21
N GLU A 56 0.39 -3.09 -5.35
CA GLU A 56 0.48 -3.74 -6.64
C GLU A 56 1.89 -3.59 -7.22
N ALA A 57 2.53 -4.72 -7.47
CA ALA A 57 3.83 -4.77 -8.13
C ALA A 57 3.64 -4.59 -9.65
N THR A 58 3.99 -3.43 -10.20
CA THR A 58 4.08 -3.24 -11.66
C THR A 58 5.54 -3.36 -12.12
N GLY A 59 5.83 -4.30 -13.03
CA GLY A 59 7.17 -4.49 -13.59
C GLY A 59 8.24 -4.87 -12.55
N SER A 60 9.51 -4.57 -12.79
CA SER A 60 10.64 -4.89 -11.89
C SER A 60 10.84 -3.92 -10.72
N TYR A 61 10.06 -2.83 -10.64
CA TYR A 61 10.29 -1.70 -9.73
C TYR A 61 9.89 -1.97 -8.27
N HIS A 62 9.23 -3.09 -7.98
CA HIS A 62 8.82 -3.46 -6.63
C HIS A 62 9.93 -4.13 -5.81
N ARG A 63 10.97 -4.67 -6.47
CA ARG A 63 12.05 -5.42 -5.79
C ARG A 63 12.80 -4.58 -4.77
N GLU A 64 13.10 -3.33 -5.09
CA GLU A 64 13.79 -2.42 -4.16
C GLU A 64 12.92 -2.08 -2.94
N LEU A 65 11.60 -2.02 -3.12
CA LEU A 65 10.64 -1.81 -2.04
C LEU A 65 10.51 -3.05 -1.14
N GLU A 66 10.49 -4.25 -1.74
CA GLU A 66 10.45 -5.53 -1.03
C GLU A 66 11.68 -5.76 -0.13
N GLN A 67 12.87 -5.37 -0.59
CA GLN A 67 14.10 -5.52 0.20
C GLN A 67 14.16 -4.55 1.38
N ALA A 68 13.51 -3.40 1.28
CA ALA A 68 13.57 -2.36 2.30
C ALA A 68 12.57 -2.58 3.45
N TRP A 69 11.53 -3.42 3.27
CA TRP A 69 10.33 -3.39 4.10
C TRP A 69 9.99 -4.73 4.73
N LEU A 70 9.88 -4.78 6.05
CA LEU A 70 9.20 -5.83 6.82
C LEU A 70 7.74 -5.43 7.02
N ILE A 71 6.79 -5.88 6.18
CA ILE A 71 5.34 -6.08 6.49
C ILE A 71 4.52 -6.35 5.20
N CYS A 72 3.71 -7.41 5.24
CA CYS A 72 2.55 -7.77 4.40
C CYS A 72 2.65 -7.60 2.89
N LEU A 73 2.61 -8.74 2.19
CA LEU A 73 2.67 -8.83 0.75
C LEU A 73 1.38 -9.46 0.21
N ALA A 74 0.31 -8.66 0.14
CA ALA A 74 -0.86 -9.01 -0.66
C ALA A 74 -0.68 -8.40 -2.05
N SER A 75 0.11 -9.08 -2.90
CA SER A 75 0.09 -8.81 -4.34
C SER A 75 -1.33 -9.09 -4.84
N SER A 76 -2.15 -8.04 -4.89
CA SER A 76 -3.40 -8.09 -5.60
C SER A 76 -3.14 -7.68 -7.02
N SER A 77 -3.57 -8.51 -7.97
CA SER A 77 -3.67 -8.06 -9.34
C SER A 77 -4.63 -6.87 -9.40
N SER A 78 -4.31 -5.85 -10.18
CA SER A 78 -5.17 -4.72 -10.55
C SER A 78 -6.57 -5.17 -10.89
N ALA A 79 -6.70 -6.34 -11.54
CA ALA A 79 -7.97 -6.98 -11.82
C ALA A 79 -8.81 -7.27 -10.55
N ARG A 80 -8.21 -7.75 -9.45
CA ARG A 80 -8.90 -8.00 -8.18
C ARG A 80 -9.28 -6.70 -7.48
N ALA A 81 -8.35 -5.74 -7.40
CA ALA A 81 -8.63 -4.42 -6.84
C ALA A 81 -9.78 -3.73 -7.61
N ARG A 82 -9.78 -3.83 -8.94
CA ARG A 82 -10.83 -3.30 -9.80
C ARG A 82 -12.18 -3.97 -9.63
N ARG A 83 -12.21 -5.31 -9.50
CA ARG A 83 -13.45 -6.05 -9.21
C ARG A 83 -14.00 -5.69 -7.82
N PHE A 84 -13.14 -5.49 -6.84
CA PHE A 84 -13.54 -4.99 -5.52
C PHE A 84 -14.12 -3.57 -5.60
N ALA A 85 -13.47 -2.66 -6.33
CA ALA A 85 -13.95 -1.30 -6.55
C ALA A 85 -15.32 -1.26 -7.25
N GLN A 86 -15.52 -2.12 -8.27
CA GLN A 86 -16.80 -2.30 -8.95
C GLN A 86 -17.89 -2.79 -7.99
N ALA A 87 -17.59 -3.83 -7.19
CA ALA A 87 -18.51 -4.34 -6.18
C ALA A 87 -18.81 -3.30 -5.09
N ALA A 88 -17.85 -2.42 -4.77
CA ALA A 88 -17.99 -1.33 -3.81
C ALA A 88 -18.64 -0.06 -4.41
N GLY A 89 -19.09 -0.08 -5.67
CA GLY A 89 -19.83 1.01 -6.31
C GLY A 89 -18.98 2.21 -6.78
N THR A 90 -17.66 2.06 -6.89
CA THR A 90 -16.76 3.15 -7.34
C THR A 90 -16.54 3.07 -8.86
N LEU A 91 -17.11 4.02 -9.62
CA LEU A 91 -17.16 4.02 -11.10
C LEU A 91 -16.17 4.97 -11.80
N ALA A 92 -15.50 5.88 -11.09
CA ALA A 92 -14.54 6.81 -11.70
C ALA A 92 -13.10 6.33 -11.45
N LYS A 93 -12.25 6.41 -12.48
CA LYS A 93 -10.84 6.02 -12.44
C LYS A 93 -10.00 7.29 -12.24
N THR A 94 -9.24 7.37 -11.16
CA THR A 94 -8.10 8.29 -10.99
C THR A 94 -7.03 7.49 -10.25
N ASP A 95 -5.76 7.65 -10.61
CA ASP A 95 -4.66 6.81 -10.12
C ASP A 95 -4.58 6.75 -8.56
N ARG A 96 -5.06 7.78 -7.86
CA ARG A 96 -5.22 7.76 -6.38
C ARG A 96 -6.21 6.73 -5.83
N ILE A 97 -7.15 6.27 -6.64
CA ILE A 97 -8.18 5.31 -6.22
C ILE A 97 -7.57 3.93 -6.01
N ASP A 98 -6.48 3.59 -6.70
CA ASP A 98 -5.88 2.27 -6.61
C ASP A 98 -5.28 2.05 -5.20
N ALA A 99 -4.53 3.01 -4.66
CA ALA A 99 -4.02 2.96 -3.28
C ALA A 99 -5.14 2.86 -2.23
N VAL A 100 -6.23 3.62 -2.39
CA VAL A 100 -7.39 3.56 -1.50
C VAL A 100 -8.05 2.18 -1.53
N MET A 101 -8.25 1.63 -2.73
CA MET A 101 -8.89 0.33 -2.91
C MET A 101 -8.02 -0.81 -2.40
N LEU A 102 -6.70 -0.72 -2.58
CA LEU A 102 -5.75 -1.66 -2.00
C LEU A 102 -5.85 -1.68 -0.48
N ALA A 103 -5.85 -0.52 0.17
CA ALA A 103 -5.97 -0.41 1.63
C ALA A 103 -7.31 -0.98 2.15
N ARG A 104 -8.43 -0.59 1.53
CA ARG A 104 -9.77 -1.04 1.92
C ARG A 104 -9.97 -2.52 1.69
N MET A 105 -9.51 -3.05 0.56
CA MET A 105 -9.60 -4.46 0.24
C MET A 105 -8.76 -5.29 1.22
N ALA A 106 -7.52 -4.87 1.52
CA ALA A 106 -6.68 -5.58 2.48
C ALA A 106 -7.23 -5.53 3.91
N SER A 107 -7.81 -4.40 4.32
CA SER A 107 -8.51 -4.29 5.60
C SER A 107 -9.75 -5.19 5.68
N THR A 108 -10.49 -5.32 4.56
CA THR A 108 -11.73 -6.12 4.48
C THR A 108 -11.44 -7.62 4.40
N MET A 109 -10.53 -8.01 3.50
CA MET A 109 -10.24 -9.41 3.19
C MET A 109 -9.24 -10.03 4.18
N GLN A 110 -8.55 -9.20 4.97
CA GLN A 110 -7.53 -9.60 5.94
C GLN A 110 -6.60 -10.70 5.43
N PRO A 111 -5.94 -10.51 4.26
CA PRO A 111 -5.07 -11.53 3.70
C PRO A 111 -3.92 -11.83 4.68
N PRO A 112 -3.40 -13.07 4.67
CA PRO A 112 -2.32 -13.46 5.55
C PRO A 112 -1.11 -12.55 5.34
N VAL A 113 -0.55 -12.09 6.46
CA VAL A 113 0.67 -11.29 6.52
C VAL A 113 1.85 -12.20 6.20
N ARG A 114 2.61 -11.86 5.16
CA ARG A 114 3.88 -12.53 4.85
C ARG A 114 5.04 -11.71 5.42
N PRO A 115 6.01 -12.36 6.09
CA PRO A 115 7.27 -11.70 6.43
C PRO A 115 8.00 -11.29 5.15
N ALA A 116 8.81 -10.25 5.23
CA ALA A 116 9.66 -9.87 4.12
C ALA A 116 10.75 -10.92 3.88
N ILE A 117 11.10 -11.10 2.62
CA ILE A 117 12.28 -11.89 2.25
C ILE A 117 13.48 -11.00 2.55
N ASN A 118 14.18 -11.30 3.64
CA ASN A 118 15.46 -10.67 3.93
C ASN A 118 16.46 -11.13 2.84
N PRO A 119 17.08 -10.23 2.06
CA PRO A 119 18.28 -10.61 1.35
C PRO A 119 19.39 -10.70 2.40
N GLU A 120 19.99 -11.88 2.56
CA GLU A 120 21.36 -11.95 3.08
C GLU A 120 22.32 -11.10 2.21
#